data_AF-A0A8C0ED07-F1
#
_entry.id   AF-A0A8C0ED07-F1
#
_cell.length_a   1.000
_cell.length_b   1.000
_cell.length_c   1.000
_cell.angle_alpha   90.00
_cell.angle_beta   90.00
_cell.angle_gamma   90.00
#
_symmetry.space_group_name_H-M   'P 1'
#
loop_
_entity.id
_entity.type
_entity.pdbx_description
1 polymer ?
#
loop_
_entity_poly.entity_id
_entity_poly.type
_entity_poly.pdbx_seq_one_letter_code
_entity_poly.pdbx_strand_id
1 'polypeptide(L)' 'CLSFLPVIFCISYPFMCYVCQEQESNKNCLTISMCAKEDKYCVTFHNNVGTSIGCICSGDSCLALFYSPMQI' A
#
# COMPACT_ATOMS: atom_id res chain seq x y z
N CYS A 1 11.11 -18.32 -8.63
CA CYS A 1 11.29 -19.57 -7.90
C CYS A 1 12.45 -20.33 -8.51
N LEU A 2 13.33 -20.91 -7.70
CA LEU A 2 14.43 -21.75 -8.16
C LEU A 2 13.96 -23.21 -8.14
N SER A 3 14.11 -23.91 -9.26
CA SER A 3 13.63 -25.27 -9.44
C SER A 3 14.80 -26.25 -9.57
N PHE A 4 14.91 -27.18 -8.60
CA PHE A 4 15.76 -28.36 -8.68
C PHE A 4 14.84 -29.56 -8.51
N LEU A 5 14.71 -30.47 -9.48
CA LEU A 5 13.82 -31.63 -9.28
C LEU A 5 14.26 -32.40 -8.01
N PRO A 6 13.38 -32.65 -7.01
CA PRO A 6 11.92 -32.44 -6.96
C PRO A 6 11.44 -31.20 -6.15
N VAL A 7 12.33 -30.31 -5.73
CA VAL A 7 12.07 -29.18 -4.83
C VAL A 7 11.95 -27.85 -5.60
N ILE A 8 10.84 -27.15 -5.36
CA ILE A 8 10.62 -25.78 -5.84
C ILE A 8 10.81 -24.82 -4.65
N PHE A 9 11.84 -23.98 -4.71
CA PHE A 9 12.04 -22.92 -3.72
C PHE A 9 11.45 -21.62 -4.27
N CYS A 10 10.26 -21.25 -3.78
CA CYS A 10 9.63 -19.97 -4.11
C CYS A 10 9.90 -18.95 -3.01
N ILE A 11 10.83 -18.03 -3.28
CA ILE A 11 11.02 -16.83 -2.46
C ILE A 11 10.01 -15.79 -2.97
N SER A 12 8.98 -15.53 -2.18
CA SER A 12 8.11 -14.37 -2.37
C SER A 12 8.72 -13.21 -1.60
N TYR A 13 9.07 -12.14 -2.31
CA TYR A 13 9.51 -10.91 -1.65
C TYR A 13 8.29 -10.19 -1.08
N PRO A 14 8.39 -9.68 0.16
CA PRO A 14 7.35 -8.82 0.72
C PRO A 14 7.05 -7.66 -0.22
N PHE A 15 5.76 -7.39 -0.47
CA PHE A 15 5.37 -6.10 -1.00
C PHE A 15 5.41 -5.08 0.16
N MET A 16 6.16 -4.00 0.00
CA MET A 16 6.36 -3.00 1.05
C MET A 16 5.94 -1.63 0.55
N CYS A 17 5.28 -0.86 1.41
CA CYS A 17 4.87 0.51 1.16
C CYS A 17 5.26 1.40 2.34
N TYR A 18 5.37 2.70 2.09
CA TYR A 18 5.26 3.67 3.17
C TYR A 18 3.82 3.69 3.67
N VAL A 19 3.61 3.55 4.97
CA VAL A 19 2.29 3.57 5.59
C VAL A 19 2.24 4.66 6.64
N CYS A 20 1.30 5.59 6.45
CA CYS A 20 1.08 6.70 7.36
C CYS A 20 -0.31 7.28 7.13
N GLN A 21 -0.85 7.93 8.16
CA GLN A 21 -2.09 8.66 8.10
C GLN A 21 -1.86 10.08 8.62
N GLU A 22 -2.62 11.03 8.08
CA GLU A 22 -2.74 12.40 8.59
C GLU A 22 -1.39 13.15 8.75
N GLN A 23 -0.47 12.95 7.83
CA GLN A 23 0.81 13.66 7.84
C GLN A 23 0.70 15.02 7.15
N GLU A 24 1.32 16.04 7.72
CA GLU A 24 1.40 17.39 7.11
C GLU A 24 2.19 17.40 5.78
N SER A 25 3.12 16.44 5.61
CA SER A 25 3.95 16.33 4.42
C SER A 25 4.36 14.89 4.15
N ASN A 26 4.56 14.56 2.88
CA ASN A 26 5.16 13.29 2.45
C ASN A 26 6.50 13.00 3.14
N LYS A 27 7.25 14.04 3.52
CA LYS A 27 8.53 13.89 4.23
C LYS A 27 8.39 13.24 5.61
N ASN A 28 7.21 13.31 6.22
CA ASN A 28 6.93 12.69 7.52
C ASN A 28 6.42 11.25 7.35
N CYS A 29 6.08 10.84 6.13
CA CYS A 29 5.57 9.52 5.79
C CYS A 29 6.69 8.54 5.39
N LEU A 30 7.61 8.25 6.32
CA LEU A 30 8.79 7.41 6.06
C LEU A 30 8.72 6.02 6.71
N THR A 31 7.62 5.71 7.39
CA THR A 31 7.42 4.40 8.02
C THR A 31 7.16 3.34 6.96
N ILE A 32 8.13 2.46 6.75
CA ILE A 32 7.99 1.31 5.84
C ILE A 32 7.20 0.22 6.56
N SER A 33 6.21 -0.36 5.88
CA SER A 33 5.44 -1.50 6.37
C SER A 33 5.31 -2.56 5.28
N MET A 34 5.29 -3.82 5.73
CA MET A 34 4.99 -4.97 4.89
C MET A 34 3.48 -5.06 4.67
N CYS A 35 3.05 -5.09 3.42
CA CYS A 35 1.66 -5.18 3.02
C CYS A 35 1.15 -6.62 2.99
N ALA A 36 -0.17 -6.80 2.94
CA ALA A 36 -0.78 -8.12 2.80
C ALA A 36 -0.44 -8.74 1.44
N LYS A 37 -0.60 -10.06 1.29
CA LYS A 37 -0.21 -10.77 0.04
C LYS A 37 -1.10 -10.39 -1.14
N GLU A 38 -2.34 -10.04 -0.82
CA GLU A 38 -3.36 -9.54 -1.73
C GLU A 38 -3.11 -8.10 -2.19
N ASP A 39 -2.31 -7.34 -1.43
CA ASP A 39 -1.94 -5.97 -1.77
C ASP A 39 -0.98 -5.93 -2.96
N LYS A 40 -1.24 -5.01 -3.87
CA LYS A 40 -0.49 -4.86 -5.13
C LYS A 40 -0.06 -3.42 -5.41
N TYR A 41 -0.61 -2.46 -4.66
CA TYR A 41 -0.41 -1.04 -4.88
C TYR A 41 -0.19 -0.31 -3.56
N CYS A 42 0.63 0.74 -3.59
CA CYS A 42 0.67 1.74 -2.54
C CYS A 42 -0.20 2.92 -2.99
N VAL A 43 -1.19 3.30 -2.20
CA VAL A 43 -2.12 4.38 -2.53
C VAL A 43 -1.80 5.59 -1.67
N THR A 44 -1.51 6.71 -2.30
CA THR A 44 -1.39 8.01 -1.65
C THR A 44 -2.71 8.76 -1.77
N PHE A 45 -3.23 9.25 -0.64
CA PHE A 45 -4.44 10.07 -0.61
C PHE A 45 -4.13 11.45 -0.03
N HIS A 46 -4.83 12.45 -0.56
CA HIS A 46 -4.73 13.83 -0.14
C HIS A 46 -6.08 14.27 0.46
N ASN A 47 -6.12 14.55 1.76
CA ASN A 47 -7.32 15.02 2.41
C ASN A 47 -7.36 16.57 2.37
N ASN A 48 -8.23 17.10 1.52
CA ASN A 48 -8.38 18.54 1.31
C ASN A 48 -9.03 19.28 2.49
N VAL A 49 -9.59 18.56 3.48
CA VAL A 49 -10.25 19.15 4.65
C VAL A 49 -9.25 19.59 5.73
N GLY A 50 -7.96 19.25 5.59
CA GLY A 50 -6.93 19.63 6.57
C GLY A 50 -5.49 19.58 6.06
N THR A 51 -5.27 19.62 4.74
CA THR A 51 -3.94 19.47 4.08
C THR A 51 -3.14 18.30 4.66
N SER A 52 -3.79 17.16 4.86
CA SER A 52 -3.15 15.98 5.40
C SER A 52 -3.00 14.91 4.32
N ILE A 53 -1.86 14.23 4.34
CA ILE A 53 -1.46 13.23 3.35
C ILE A 53 -1.28 11.89 4.04
N GLY A 54 -1.70 10.82 3.38
CA GLY A 54 -1.47 9.47 3.86
C GLY A 54 -1.12 8.51 2.73
N CYS A 55 -0.49 7.40 3.12
CA CYS A 55 -0.16 6.29 2.24
C CYS A 55 -0.62 4.99 2.90
N ILE A 56 -1.25 4.11 2.13
CA ILE A 56 -1.72 2.79 2.58
C ILE A 56 -1.40 1.71 1.54
N CYS A 57 -1.36 0.46 2.00
CA CYS A 57 -1.35 -0.70 1.12
C CYS A 57 -2.75 -0.96 0.55
N SER A 58 -2.85 -1.33 -0.71
CA SER A 58 -4.12 -1.66 -1.37
C SER A 58 -3.97 -2.85 -2.32
N GLY A 59 -4.87 -3.82 -2.20
CA GLY A 59 -5.05 -4.92 -3.16
C GLY A 59 -5.91 -4.56 -4.36
N ASP A 60 -6.73 -3.53 -4.21
CA ASP A 60 -7.64 -3.06 -5.26
C ASP A 60 -6.95 -2.08 -6.20
N SER A 61 -7.23 -2.23 -7.50
CA SER A 61 -6.93 -1.20 -8.49
C SER A 61 -7.73 0.05 -8.12
N CYS A 62 -7.10 1.22 -8.00
CA CYS A 62 -7.68 2.45 -7.46
C CYS A 62 -9.06 2.84 -8.05
N LEU A 63 -9.46 2.27 -9.19
CA LEU A 63 -10.79 2.33 -9.77
C LEU A 63 -11.94 2.03 -8.77
N ALA A 64 -11.77 1.14 -7.78
CA ALA A 64 -12.83 0.81 -6.81
C ALA A 64 -12.96 1.82 -5.66
N LEU A 65 -11.85 2.46 -5.22
CA LEU A 65 -11.85 3.45 -4.13
C LEU A 65 -12.41 4.82 -4.57
N PHE A 66 -12.27 5.20 -5.84
CA PHE A 66 -13.01 6.35 -6.40
C PHE A 66 -14.52 6.08 -6.55
N TYR A 67 -14.93 4.81 -6.58
CA TYR A 67 -16.34 4.38 -6.72
C TYR A 67 -17.02 4.00 -5.41
N SER A 68 -16.26 3.88 -4.32
CA SER A 68 -16.81 3.67 -2.98
C SER A 68 -17.06 5.06 -2.36
N PRO A 69 -18.30 5.40 -1.97
CA PRO A 69 -18.56 6.71 -1.41
C PRO A 69 -17.71 6.87 -0.14
N MET A 70 -16.94 7.95 -0.07
CA MET A 70 -16.40 8.45 1.19
C MET A 70 -17.56 8.52 2.19
N GLN A 71 -17.63 7.58 3.13
CA GLN A 71 -18.50 7.73 4.29
C GLN A 71 -17.86 8.79 5.19
N ILE A 72 -18.41 10.00 5.09
CA ILE A 72 -18.37 11.04 6.13
C ILE A 72 -19.41 10.65 7.18
#